data_AF-A0A2H9MB55-F1
#
_entry.id   AF-A0A2H9MB55-F1
#
_cell.length_a   1.000
_cell.length_b   1.000
_cell.length_c   1.000
_cell.angle_alpha   90.00
_cell.angle_beta   90.00
_cell.angle_gamma   90.00
#
_symmetry.space_group_name_H-M   'P 1'
#
loop_
_entity.id
_entity.type
_entity.pdbx_description
1 polymer ?
#
loop_
_entity_poly.entity_id
_entity_poly.type
_entity_poly.pdbx_seq_one_letter_code
_entity_poly.pdbx_strand_id
1 'polypeptide(L)'
;MLPEILTLKSFLSYREKQVLDFTKFHVALISGENGNGKSSILDAVTFALFSMARGVEGNKKGLGDLVSNGDSFLSISLQFVQDGSRFRIMRTYDKIKRSSNILLQLEKDGDFVNISESTIRETDKKIEDIIHMNYETFITSSFVMQGRSDYFTAKNPTERIEILREMLNLNIYEKAREKVKEKLREAEFEIKELSKRVLDGKEEIKKMPEIEVLLKEKEEKIKEIRLKIDKFNKEIESIRKNLRDRDKLQNDRKHIEEEIRKCEDDFKQKLKFEAGFRETLERINEILSREKEIRESYVEL
;
A
#
# COMPACT_ATOMS: atom_id res chain seq x y z
N MET A 1 36.66 -29.09 0.19
CA MET A 1 37.43 -28.42 -0.88
C MET A 1 38.73 -29.19 -1.12
N LEU A 2 39.05 -29.48 -2.38
CA LEU A 2 40.29 -30.14 -2.80
C LEU A 2 41.05 -29.23 -3.78
N PRO A 3 42.24 -28.71 -3.44
CA PRO A 3 43.00 -27.87 -4.36
C PRO A 3 43.55 -28.69 -5.54
N GLU A 4 43.51 -28.14 -6.74
CA GLU A 4 44.06 -28.76 -7.96
C GLU A 4 45.31 -27.99 -8.43
N ILE A 5 45.19 -26.69 -8.70
CA ILE A 5 46.30 -25.87 -9.24
C ILE A 5 46.38 -24.55 -8.49
N LEU A 6 47.55 -24.23 -7.93
CA LEU A 6 47.88 -22.91 -7.39
C LEU A 6 48.90 -22.24 -8.29
N THR A 7 48.58 -21.04 -8.78
CA THR A 7 49.50 -20.17 -9.49
C THR A 7 49.70 -18.90 -8.68
N LEU A 8 50.95 -18.49 -8.51
CA LEU A 8 51.29 -17.31 -7.71
C LEU A 8 52.43 -16.53 -8.38
N LYS A 9 52.36 -15.20 -8.35
CA LYS A 9 53.37 -14.29 -8.89
C LYS A 9 53.46 -13.06 -7.99
N SER A 10 54.69 -12.61 -7.74
CA SER A 10 55.00 -11.43 -6.93
C SER A 10 54.35 -11.47 -5.55
N PHE A 11 54.31 -12.65 -4.94
CA PHE A 11 53.70 -12.91 -3.63
C PHE A 11 54.76 -13.35 -2.63
N LEU A 12 54.98 -12.54 -1.59
CA LEU A 12 55.99 -12.75 -0.54
C LEU A 12 57.38 -13.06 -1.15
N SER A 13 57.89 -14.27 -0.95
CA SER A 13 59.19 -14.73 -1.45
C SER A 13 59.16 -15.15 -2.93
N TYR A 14 57.98 -15.34 -3.52
CA TYR A 14 57.82 -15.78 -4.90
C TYR A 14 57.63 -14.61 -5.85
N ARG A 15 58.75 -14.11 -6.40
CA ARG A 15 58.76 -13.02 -7.38
C ARG A 15 58.22 -13.47 -8.74
N GLU A 16 58.82 -14.53 -9.28
CA GLU A 16 58.43 -15.08 -10.57
C GLU A 16 57.15 -15.92 -10.48
N LYS A 17 56.48 -16.08 -11.64
CA LYS A 17 55.29 -16.93 -11.73
C LYS A 17 55.67 -18.38 -11.42
N GLN A 18 55.07 -18.93 -10.37
CA GLN A 18 55.17 -20.35 -10.02
C GLN A 18 53.80 -21.02 -10.15
N VAL A 19 53.82 -22.29 -10.56
CA VAL A 19 52.63 -23.13 -10.68
C VAL A 19 52.86 -24.40 -9.88
N LEU A 20 52.02 -24.63 -8.87
CA LEU A 20 51.98 -25.85 -8.08
C LEU A 20 50.74 -26.64 -8.46
N ASP A 21 50.96 -27.87 -8.94
CA ASP A 21 49.91 -28.78 -9.35
C ASP A 21 49.76 -29.87 -8.28
N PHE A 22 48.71 -29.75 -7.47
CA PHE A 22 48.38 -30.67 -6.38
C PHE A 22 47.86 -32.02 -6.89
N THR A 23 47.41 -32.11 -8.15
CA THR A 23 46.91 -33.37 -8.71
C THR A 23 48.02 -34.41 -8.91
N LYS A 24 49.27 -33.97 -8.91
CA LYS A 24 50.46 -34.81 -9.12
C LYS A 24 50.90 -35.59 -7.88
N PHE A 25 50.35 -35.31 -6.71
CA PHE A 25 50.75 -35.97 -5.47
C PHE A 25 49.59 -36.05 -4.47
N HIS A 26 49.55 -37.13 -3.70
CA HIS A 26 48.62 -37.25 -2.57
C HIS A 26 49.24 -36.76 -1.25
N VAL A 27 50.56 -36.93 -1.10
CA VAL A 27 51.34 -36.46 0.04
C VAL A 27 52.63 -35.88 -0.50
N ALA A 28 53.01 -34.69 -0.03
CA ALA A 28 54.26 -34.03 -0.37
C ALA A 28 54.94 -33.48 0.88
N LEU A 29 56.26 -33.54 0.90
CA LEU A 29 57.09 -32.89 1.90
C LEU A 29 57.72 -31.63 1.29
N ILE A 30 57.47 -30.47 1.90
CA ILE A 30 58.08 -29.20 1.50
C ILE A 30 59.28 -28.92 2.43
N SER A 31 60.48 -29.28 1.98
CA SER A 31 61.75 -29.09 2.71
C SER A 31 62.55 -27.89 2.17
N GLY A 32 63.55 -27.42 2.92
CA GLY A 32 64.32 -26.20 2.62
C GLY A 32 64.67 -25.38 3.88
N GLU A 33 65.45 -24.32 3.76
CA GLU A 33 65.78 -23.47 4.90
C GLU A 33 64.64 -22.50 5.24
N ASN A 34 64.67 -21.95 6.46
CA ASN A 34 63.74 -20.90 6.88
C ASN A 34 63.89 -19.68 5.97
N GLY A 35 62.77 -19.07 5.58
CA GLY A 35 62.76 -17.89 4.70
C GLY A 35 62.62 -18.18 3.20
N ASN A 36 62.72 -19.45 2.76
CA ASN A 36 62.55 -19.85 1.35
C ASN A 36 61.08 -19.96 0.88
N GLY A 37 60.13 -19.37 1.61
CA GLY A 37 58.74 -19.29 1.12
C GLY A 37 57.86 -20.52 1.31
N LYS A 38 58.32 -21.57 2.00
CA LYS A 38 57.51 -22.77 2.24
C LYS A 38 56.12 -22.45 2.79
N SER A 39 56.09 -21.60 3.81
CA SER A 39 54.84 -21.21 4.44
C SER A 39 54.07 -20.17 3.62
N SER A 40 54.72 -19.49 2.66
CA SER A 40 54.09 -18.57 1.72
C SER A 40 53.20 -19.30 0.70
N ILE A 41 53.47 -20.57 0.37
CA ILE A 41 52.56 -21.39 -0.44
C ILE A 41 51.20 -21.51 0.25
N LEU A 42 51.23 -21.76 1.56
CA LEU A 42 50.03 -21.95 2.37
C LEU A 42 49.29 -20.62 2.56
N ASP A 43 50.04 -19.53 2.80
CA ASP A 43 49.47 -18.17 2.81
C ASP A 43 48.80 -17.81 1.48
N ALA A 44 49.31 -18.28 0.35
CA ALA A 44 48.71 -18.01 -0.96
C ALA A 44 47.34 -18.71 -1.10
N VAL A 45 47.20 -19.92 -0.56
CA VAL A 45 45.91 -20.64 -0.53
C VAL A 45 44.90 -19.91 0.36
N THR A 46 45.29 -19.54 1.59
CA THR A 46 44.38 -18.81 2.49
C THR A 46 44.03 -17.43 1.96
N PHE A 47 44.98 -16.76 1.29
CA PHE A 47 44.74 -15.47 0.66
C PHE A 47 43.77 -15.59 -0.51
N ALA A 48 43.94 -16.62 -1.36
CA ALA A 48 43.03 -16.90 -2.46
C ALA A 48 41.60 -17.15 -1.97
N LEU A 49 41.42 -17.92 -0.90
CA LEU A 49 40.09 -18.24 -0.38
C LEU A 49 39.46 -17.08 0.40
N PHE A 50 40.21 -16.46 1.33
CA PHE A 50 39.63 -15.61 2.37
C PHE A 50 40.15 -14.16 2.40
N SER A 51 41.00 -13.73 1.45
CA SER A 51 41.73 -12.45 1.54
C SER A 51 42.63 -12.34 2.78
N MET A 52 42.94 -13.46 3.44
CA MET A 52 43.69 -13.50 4.71
C MET A 52 44.98 -14.30 4.56
N ALA A 53 46.05 -13.78 5.17
CA ALA A 53 47.36 -14.42 5.24
C ALA A 53 48.03 -14.07 6.58
N ARG A 54 49.03 -14.86 6.98
CA ARG A 54 49.76 -14.61 8.23
C ARG A 54 50.37 -13.21 8.23
N GLY A 55 50.12 -12.45 9.29
CA GLY A 55 50.60 -11.07 9.45
C GLY A 55 49.62 -9.99 8.97
N VAL A 56 48.62 -10.32 8.15
CA VAL A 56 47.51 -9.40 7.78
C VAL A 56 46.46 -9.33 8.91
N GLU A 57 46.42 -10.34 9.78
CA GLU A 57 45.59 -10.38 10.99
C GLU A 57 45.88 -9.18 11.92
N GLY A 58 44.90 -8.28 12.09
CA GLY A 58 44.90 -7.27 13.18
C GLY A 58 45.58 -5.93 12.90
N ASN A 59 45.51 -5.38 11.67
CA ASN A 59 45.97 -4.03 11.31
C ASN A 59 47.49 -3.77 11.47
N LYS A 60 48.33 -4.79 11.62
CA LYS A 60 49.80 -4.62 11.73
C LYS A 60 50.54 -4.55 10.38
N LYS A 61 49.97 -5.12 9.32
CA LYS A 61 50.50 -5.10 7.94
C LYS A 61 49.36 -4.97 6.92
N GLY A 62 49.57 -4.20 5.86
CA GLY A 62 48.60 -4.01 4.79
C GLY A 62 48.78 -5.03 3.66
N LEU A 63 47.82 -5.10 2.73
CA LEU A 63 47.92 -5.95 1.51
C LEU A 63 49.22 -5.70 0.71
N GLY A 64 49.76 -4.48 0.77
CA GLY A 64 51.04 -4.11 0.15
C GLY A 64 52.28 -4.78 0.73
N ASP A 65 52.17 -5.44 1.89
CA ASP A 65 53.24 -6.23 2.51
C ASP A 65 53.24 -7.69 2.02
N LEU A 66 52.19 -8.11 1.31
CA LEU A 66 52.12 -9.41 0.62
C LEU A 66 52.78 -9.35 -0.76
N VAL A 67 52.92 -8.16 -1.34
CA VAL A 67 53.62 -7.96 -2.62
C VAL A 67 55.11 -8.18 -2.40
N SER A 68 55.73 -8.98 -3.26
CA SER A 68 57.18 -9.21 -3.22
C SER A 68 57.98 -7.89 -3.26
N ASN A 69 59.07 -7.84 -2.51
CA ASN A 69 59.95 -6.66 -2.47
C ASN A 69 60.46 -6.31 -3.88
N GLY A 70 60.21 -5.08 -4.31
CA GLY A 70 60.57 -4.56 -5.63
C GLY A 70 59.43 -4.60 -6.66
N ASP A 71 58.35 -5.34 -6.38
CA ASP A 71 57.19 -5.42 -7.25
C ASP A 71 56.07 -4.45 -6.81
N SER A 72 55.20 -4.11 -7.75
CA SER A 72 54.03 -3.26 -7.54
C SER A 72 52.70 -3.99 -7.66
N PHE A 73 52.72 -5.26 -8.05
CA PHE A 73 51.53 -6.03 -8.37
C PHE A 73 51.68 -7.46 -7.86
N LEU A 74 50.64 -8.03 -7.24
CA LEU A 74 50.56 -9.46 -6.92
C LEU A 74 49.41 -10.11 -7.67
N SER A 75 49.58 -11.40 -7.99
CA SER A 75 48.52 -12.22 -8.58
C SER A 75 48.57 -13.64 -8.03
N ILE A 76 47.42 -14.12 -7.56
CA ILE A 76 47.21 -15.50 -7.14
C ILE A 76 46.00 -16.07 -7.87
N SER A 77 46.12 -17.29 -8.35
CA SER A 77 45.02 -18.08 -8.90
C SER A 77 44.99 -19.45 -8.25
N LEU A 78 43.82 -19.85 -7.75
CA LEU A 78 43.59 -21.15 -7.13
C LEU A 78 42.44 -21.85 -7.85
N GLN A 79 42.72 -23.04 -8.37
CA GLN A 79 41.73 -23.97 -8.91
C GLN A 79 41.47 -25.08 -7.88
N PHE A 80 40.21 -25.42 -7.65
CA PHE A 80 39.83 -26.41 -6.66
C PHE A 80 38.49 -27.06 -7.00
N VAL A 81 38.27 -28.26 -6.43
CA VAL A 81 37.02 -29.00 -6.51
C VAL A 81 36.25 -28.87 -5.19
N GLN A 82 34.96 -28.60 -5.28
CA GLN A 82 34.03 -28.57 -4.17
C GLN A 82 32.70 -29.21 -4.61
N ASP A 83 32.22 -30.21 -3.87
CA ASP A 83 30.97 -30.93 -4.14
C ASP A 83 30.85 -31.41 -5.60
N GLY A 84 31.96 -31.88 -6.18
CA GLY A 84 32.03 -32.36 -7.57
C GLY A 84 32.13 -31.27 -8.64
N SER A 85 32.05 -30.00 -8.27
CA SER A 85 32.18 -28.86 -9.18
C SER A 85 33.58 -28.24 -9.09
N ARG A 86 34.13 -27.79 -10.22
CA ARG A 86 35.44 -27.12 -10.29
C ARG A 86 35.29 -25.62 -10.32
N PHE A 87 36.08 -24.96 -9.48
CA PHE A 87 36.09 -23.52 -9.32
C PHE A 87 37.48 -22.96 -9.54
N ARG A 88 37.55 -21.71 -9.98
CA ARG A 88 38.78 -20.93 -10.07
C ARG A 88 38.59 -19.58 -9.41
N ILE A 89 39.45 -19.26 -8.46
CA ILE A 89 39.54 -17.93 -7.87
C ILE A 89 40.81 -17.27 -8.37
N MET A 90 40.70 -16.03 -8.84
CA MET A 90 41.85 -15.18 -9.15
C MET A 90 41.77 -13.90 -8.32
N ARG A 91 42.83 -13.61 -7.58
CA ARG A 91 42.99 -12.36 -6.84
C ARG A 91 44.19 -11.59 -7.36
N THR A 92 44.02 -10.29 -7.49
CA THR A 92 45.11 -9.38 -7.84
C THR A 92 45.10 -8.18 -6.93
N TYR A 93 46.27 -7.63 -6.65
CA TYR A 93 46.40 -6.38 -5.91
C TYR A 93 47.51 -5.53 -6.52
N ASP A 94 47.17 -4.27 -6.82
CA ASP A 94 48.07 -3.25 -7.33
C ASP A 94 48.39 -2.27 -6.19
N LYS A 95 49.66 -2.24 -5.77
CA LYS A 95 50.17 -1.41 -4.69
C LYS A 95 50.19 0.08 -5.04
N ILE A 96 50.39 0.42 -6.31
CA ILE A 96 50.45 1.81 -6.79
C ILE A 96 49.04 2.39 -6.80
N LYS A 97 48.08 1.67 -7.39
CA LYS A 97 46.66 2.08 -7.45
C LYS A 97 45.89 1.81 -6.16
N ARG A 98 46.48 1.06 -5.23
CA ARG A 98 45.84 0.55 -4.00
C ARG A 98 44.51 -0.15 -4.31
N SER A 99 44.48 -0.93 -5.37
CA SER A 99 43.27 -1.58 -5.89
C SER A 99 43.40 -3.08 -5.80
N SER A 100 42.37 -3.72 -5.24
CA SER A 100 42.20 -5.16 -5.21
C SER A 100 41.16 -5.58 -6.24
N ASN A 101 41.36 -6.72 -6.89
CA ASN A 101 40.33 -7.35 -7.72
C ASN A 101 40.21 -8.83 -7.36
N ILE A 102 38.99 -9.34 -7.52
CA ILE A 102 38.66 -10.75 -7.38
C ILE A 102 37.86 -11.20 -8.60
N LEU A 103 38.14 -12.40 -9.07
CA LEU A 103 37.36 -13.09 -10.08
C LEU A 103 37.11 -14.52 -9.60
N LEU A 104 35.85 -14.86 -9.37
CA LEU A 104 35.40 -16.21 -9.08
C LEU A 104 34.76 -16.80 -10.34
N GLN A 105 35.19 -18.00 -10.72
CA GLN A 105 34.68 -18.72 -11.89
C GLN A 105 34.27 -20.15 -11.52
N LEU A 106 33.24 -20.65 -12.21
CA LEU A 106 32.77 -22.03 -12.15
C LEU A 106 32.99 -22.67 -13.52
N GLU A 107 33.57 -23.87 -13.55
CA GLU A 107 33.69 -24.66 -14.77
C GLU A 107 32.32 -25.20 -15.20
N LYS A 108 31.93 -24.89 -16.43
CA LYS A 108 30.75 -25.44 -17.12
C LYS A 108 31.17 -25.84 -18.53
N ASP A 109 30.89 -27.09 -18.88
CA ASP A 109 31.17 -27.63 -20.23
C ASP A 109 32.64 -27.44 -20.69
N GLY A 110 33.59 -27.43 -19.75
CA GLY A 110 35.02 -27.25 -20.00
C GLY A 110 35.51 -25.79 -19.97
N ASP A 111 34.60 -24.81 -19.84
CA ASP A 111 34.92 -23.39 -19.79
C ASP A 111 34.65 -22.78 -18.42
N PHE A 112 35.50 -21.82 -18.01
CA PHE A 112 35.35 -21.11 -16.74
C PHE A 112 34.46 -19.87 -16.88
N VAL A 113 33.24 -19.96 -16.36
CA VAL A 113 32.24 -18.89 -16.39
C VAL A 113 32.35 -18.02 -15.15
N ASN A 114 32.36 -16.69 -15.31
CA ASN A 114 32.39 -15.74 -14.21
C ASN A 114 31.10 -15.82 -13.37
N ILE A 115 31.24 -16.03 -12.07
CA ILE A 115 30.16 -16.05 -11.09
C ILE A 115 30.43 -15.08 -9.91
N SER A 116 31.29 -14.09 -10.11
CA SER A 116 31.61 -13.07 -9.10
C SER A 116 30.38 -12.20 -8.81
N GLU A 117 30.33 -11.65 -7.59
CA GLU A 117 29.29 -10.69 -7.20
C GLU A 117 29.75 -9.26 -7.48
N SER A 118 28.88 -8.28 -7.25
CA SER A 118 29.13 -6.87 -7.54
C SER A 118 30.28 -6.29 -6.71
N THR A 119 30.53 -6.83 -5.52
CA THR A 119 31.59 -6.38 -4.61
C THR A 119 32.53 -7.50 -4.21
N ILE A 120 33.76 -7.14 -3.81
CA ILE A 120 34.75 -8.08 -3.28
C ILE A 120 34.20 -8.81 -2.05
N ARG A 121 33.53 -8.08 -1.15
CA ARG A 121 32.98 -8.64 0.09
C ARG A 121 31.87 -9.66 -0.16
N GLU A 122 30.98 -9.39 -1.11
CA GLU A 122 29.94 -10.35 -1.50
C GLU A 122 30.53 -11.57 -2.19
N THR A 123 31.57 -11.38 -3.02
CA THR A 123 32.26 -12.50 -3.65
C THR A 123 33.03 -13.35 -2.64
N ASP A 124 33.67 -12.73 -1.64
CA ASP A 124 34.32 -13.43 -0.52
C ASP A 124 33.29 -14.27 0.26
N LYS A 125 32.14 -13.69 0.59
CA LYS A 125 31.05 -14.42 1.24
C LYS A 125 30.55 -15.59 0.39
N LYS A 126 30.42 -15.39 -0.93
CA LYS A 126 30.04 -16.46 -1.86
C LYS A 126 31.06 -17.59 -1.90
N ILE A 127 32.36 -17.28 -1.81
CA ILE A 127 33.42 -18.29 -1.71
C ILE A 127 33.28 -19.08 -0.42
N GLU A 128 33.08 -18.41 0.73
CA GLU A 128 32.84 -19.06 2.02
C GLU A 128 31.60 -19.97 2.00
N ASP A 129 30.50 -19.49 1.39
CA ASP A 129 29.28 -20.27 1.21
C ASP A 129 29.47 -21.48 0.28
N ILE A 130 30.36 -21.40 -0.73
CA ILE A 130 30.69 -22.53 -1.62
C ILE A 130 31.49 -23.59 -0.87
N ILE A 131 32.54 -23.20 -0.13
CA ILE A 131 33.43 -24.14 0.57
C ILE A 131 32.88 -24.59 1.94
N HIS A 132 31.76 -24.01 2.38
CA HIS A 132 31.08 -24.23 3.66
C HIS A 132 31.96 -23.98 4.90
N MET A 133 32.96 -23.11 4.77
CA MET A 133 33.93 -22.82 5.83
C MET A 133 34.36 -21.37 5.74
N ASN A 134 34.51 -20.72 6.89
CA ASN A 134 35.22 -19.45 6.98
C ASN A 134 36.73 -19.68 7.23
N TYR A 135 37.48 -18.58 7.30
CA TYR A 135 38.93 -18.62 7.54
C TYR A 135 39.30 -19.38 8.81
N GLU A 136 38.66 -19.07 9.94
CA GLU A 136 38.96 -19.67 11.25
C GLU A 136 38.75 -21.18 11.25
N THR A 137 37.63 -21.62 10.68
CA THR A 137 37.31 -23.03 10.52
C THR A 137 38.29 -23.74 9.59
N PHE A 138 38.72 -23.10 8.49
CA PHE A 138 39.72 -23.64 7.57
C PHE A 138 41.09 -23.86 8.22
N ILE A 139 41.59 -22.87 8.97
CA ILE A 139 42.89 -22.96 9.67
C ILE A 139 42.85 -23.85 10.92
N THR A 140 41.67 -24.33 11.30
CA THR A 140 41.51 -25.27 12.42
C THR A 140 41.32 -26.71 11.92
N SER A 141 40.61 -26.92 10.80
CA SER A 141 40.34 -28.26 10.24
C SER A 141 41.36 -28.70 9.22
N SER A 142 41.55 -27.88 8.18
CA SER A 142 42.18 -28.26 6.92
C SER A 142 43.63 -27.81 6.86
N PHE A 143 44.00 -26.84 7.70
CA PHE A 143 45.33 -26.27 7.72
C PHE A 143 45.87 -26.09 9.15
N VAL A 144 46.68 -27.04 9.63
CA VAL A 144 47.33 -26.91 10.94
C VAL A 144 48.51 -25.95 10.85
N MET A 145 48.31 -24.70 11.27
CA MET A 145 49.39 -23.73 11.36
C MET A 145 50.45 -24.16 12.39
N GLN A 146 51.72 -23.95 12.04
CA GLN A 146 52.84 -24.21 12.95
C GLN A 146 52.68 -23.38 14.23
N GLY A 147 52.73 -24.03 15.39
CA GLY A 147 52.55 -23.39 16.71
C GLY A 147 51.09 -23.08 17.08
N ARG A 148 50.11 -23.53 16.28
CA ARG A 148 48.67 -23.44 16.53
C ARG A 148 48.01 -24.82 16.50
N SER A 149 48.75 -25.90 16.78
CA SER A 149 48.19 -27.26 16.84
C SER A 149 47.19 -27.44 17.97
N ASP A 150 47.31 -26.62 19.01
CA ASP A 150 46.40 -26.51 20.14
C ASP A 150 45.28 -25.49 19.93
N TYR A 151 45.15 -24.87 18.74
CA TYR A 151 44.18 -23.79 18.51
C TYR A 151 42.75 -24.21 18.85
N PHE A 152 42.32 -25.40 18.43
CA PHE A 152 41.02 -25.94 18.80
C PHE A 152 40.92 -26.27 20.30
N THR A 153 41.95 -26.91 20.87
CA THR A 153 42.01 -27.32 22.29
C THR A 153 42.23 -26.17 23.27
N ALA A 154 42.63 -24.98 22.80
CA ALA A 154 42.79 -23.77 23.60
C ALA A 154 41.52 -22.92 23.65
N LYS A 155 40.63 -23.05 22.65
CA LYS A 155 39.33 -22.34 22.60
C LYS A 155 38.41 -22.77 23.75
N ASN A 156 37.49 -21.90 24.14
CA ASN A 156 36.48 -22.23 25.15
C ASN A 156 35.39 -23.17 24.58
N PRO A 157 34.57 -23.83 25.41
CA PRO A 157 33.57 -24.80 24.93
C PRO A 157 32.58 -24.22 23.90
N THR A 158 32.15 -22.97 24.08
CA THR A 158 31.22 -22.30 23.15
C THR A 158 31.84 -22.08 21.78
N GLU A 159 33.08 -21.58 21.74
CA GLU A 159 33.83 -21.38 20.50
C GLU A 159 34.10 -22.70 19.77
N ARG A 160 34.41 -23.78 20.52
CA ARG A 160 34.59 -25.12 19.91
C ARG A 160 33.32 -25.63 19.26
N ILE A 161 32.17 -25.46 19.93
CA ILE A 161 30.87 -25.84 19.37
C ILE A 161 30.59 -25.06 18.09
N GLU A 162 30.92 -23.76 18.07
CA GLU A 162 30.72 -22.93 16.90
C GLU A 162 31.59 -23.36 15.72
N ILE A 163 32.88 -23.62 15.97
CA ILE A 163 33.80 -24.17 14.96
C ILE A 163 33.26 -25.50 14.41
N LEU A 164 32.75 -26.40 15.27
CA LEU A 164 32.16 -27.67 14.83
C LEU A 164 30.86 -27.49 14.04
N ARG A 165 30.01 -26.53 14.43
CA ARG A 165 28.79 -26.19 13.68
C ARG A 165 29.11 -25.71 12.29
N GLU A 166 30.11 -24.85 12.16
CA GLU A 166 30.57 -24.37 10.86
C GLU A 166 31.16 -25.52 10.02
N MET A 167 32.07 -26.32 10.59
CA MET A 167 32.66 -27.49 9.90
C MET A 167 31.60 -28.48 9.38
N LEU A 168 30.55 -28.71 10.17
CA LEU A 168 29.46 -29.62 9.83
C LEU A 168 28.33 -28.93 9.04
N ASN A 169 28.51 -27.66 8.67
CA ASN A 169 27.52 -26.83 7.98
C ASN A 169 26.13 -26.81 8.67
N LEU A 170 26.10 -26.81 10.00
CA LEU A 170 24.87 -26.78 10.79
C LEU A 170 24.21 -25.40 10.80
N ASN A 171 24.87 -24.38 10.27
CA ASN A 171 24.34 -23.03 10.11
C ASN A 171 23.08 -23.00 9.23
N ILE A 172 22.86 -24.02 8.40
CA ILE A 172 21.61 -24.19 7.64
C ILE A 172 20.38 -24.29 8.55
N TYR A 173 20.51 -24.92 9.73
CA TYR A 173 19.42 -25.06 10.68
C TYR A 173 19.12 -23.74 11.41
N GLU A 174 20.14 -22.93 11.68
CA GLU A 174 19.99 -21.57 12.22
C GLU A 174 19.21 -20.70 11.22
N LYS A 175 19.63 -20.70 9.94
CA LYS A 175 18.95 -19.98 8.85
C LYS A 175 17.50 -20.45 8.68
N ALA A 176 17.25 -21.76 8.78
CA ALA A 176 15.89 -22.31 8.70
C ALA A 176 15.03 -21.85 9.89
N ARG A 177 15.59 -21.86 11.11
CA ARG A 177 14.93 -21.38 12.32
C ARG A 177 14.54 -19.90 12.21
N GLU A 178 15.43 -19.07 11.69
CA GLU A 178 15.14 -17.64 11.46
C GLU A 178 13.99 -17.45 10.49
N LYS A 179 13.99 -18.14 9.35
CA LYS A 179 12.88 -18.10 8.38
C LYS A 179 11.54 -18.55 8.97
N VAL A 180 11.55 -19.61 9.79
CA VAL A 180 10.32 -20.08 10.47
C VAL A 180 9.83 -19.03 11.46
N LYS A 181 10.74 -18.37 12.21
CA LYS A 181 10.40 -17.32 13.16
C LYS A 181 9.81 -16.09 12.48
N GLU A 182 10.31 -15.74 11.29
CA GLU A 182 9.75 -14.66 10.47
C GLU A 182 8.31 -14.99 10.02
N LYS A 183 8.10 -16.18 9.45
CA LYS A 183 6.75 -16.65 9.06
C LYS A 183 5.78 -16.72 10.24
N LEU A 184 6.26 -17.13 11.42
CA LEU A 184 5.43 -17.16 12.62
C LEU A 184 4.94 -15.76 13.00
N ARG A 185 5.82 -14.75 12.94
CA ARG A 185 5.46 -13.35 13.23
C ARG A 185 4.44 -12.80 12.23
N GLU A 186 4.58 -13.13 10.96
CA GLU A 186 3.62 -12.74 9.92
C GLU A 186 2.23 -13.35 10.21
N ALA A 187 2.19 -14.66 10.49
CA ALA A 187 0.93 -15.34 10.83
C ALA A 187 0.29 -14.79 12.11
N GLU A 188 1.07 -14.51 13.16
CA GLU A 188 0.58 -13.88 14.40
C GLU A 188 -0.02 -12.50 14.14
N PHE A 189 0.59 -11.72 13.24
CA PHE A 189 0.07 -10.41 12.85
C PHE A 189 -1.27 -10.53 12.10
N GLU A 190 -1.37 -11.43 11.13
CA GLU A 190 -2.62 -11.69 10.39
C GLU A 190 -3.75 -12.15 11.31
N ILE A 191 -3.46 -13.09 12.23
CA ILE A 191 -4.43 -13.57 13.22
C ILE A 191 -4.95 -12.41 14.08
N LYS A 192 -4.05 -11.53 14.52
CA LYS A 192 -4.42 -10.36 15.33
C LYS A 192 -5.32 -9.38 14.55
N GLU A 193 -5.02 -9.15 13.27
CA GLU A 193 -5.82 -8.26 12.42
C GLU A 193 -7.21 -8.84 12.15
N LEU A 194 -7.30 -10.12 11.79
CA LEU A 194 -8.56 -10.82 11.57
C LEU A 194 -9.41 -10.87 12.85
N SER A 195 -8.79 -11.14 14.00
CA SER A 195 -9.48 -11.16 15.29
C SER A 195 -10.10 -9.80 15.63
N LYS A 196 -9.40 -8.70 15.31
CA LYS A 196 -9.93 -7.35 15.48
C LYS A 196 -11.15 -7.11 14.58
N ARG A 197 -11.06 -7.44 13.29
CA ARG A 197 -12.19 -7.29 12.35
C ARG A 197 -13.41 -8.10 12.78
N VAL A 198 -13.21 -9.32 13.29
CA VAL A 198 -14.29 -10.16 13.82
C VAL A 198 -14.92 -9.54 15.07
N LEU A 199 -14.12 -8.91 15.94
CA LEU A 199 -14.62 -8.22 17.12
C LEU A 199 -15.46 -7.00 16.72
N ASP A 200 -14.95 -6.15 15.83
CA ASP A 200 -15.63 -4.95 15.33
C ASP A 200 -16.97 -5.33 14.67
N GLY A 201 -16.98 -6.35 13.80
CA GLY A 201 -18.21 -6.85 13.18
C GLY A 201 -19.23 -7.42 14.18
N LYS A 202 -18.77 -8.07 15.25
CA LYS A 202 -19.67 -8.52 16.34
C LYS A 202 -20.29 -7.34 17.10
N GLU A 203 -19.57 -6.25 17.29
CA GLU A 203 -20.11 -5.04 17.93
C GLU A 203 -21.16 -4.35 17.04
N GLU A 204 -20.95 -4.33 15.72
CA GLU A 204 -21.94 -3.80 14.78
C GLU A 204 -23.22 -4.65 14.76
N ILE A 205 -23.09 -5.99 14.72
CA ILE A 205 -24.24 -6.91 14.76
C ILE A 205 -25.04 -6.72 16.06
N LYS A 206 -24.39 -6.48 17.20
CA LYS A 206 -25.08 -6.21 18.48
C LYS A 206 -25.97 -4.97 18.43
N LYS A 207 -25.69 -4.00 17.56
CA LYS A 207 -26.49 -2.76 17.40
C LYS A 207 -27.67 -2.93 16.44
N MET A 208 -27.70 -3.98 15.61
CA MET A 208 -28.80 -4.23 14.67
C MET A 208 -30.20 -4.27 15.32
N PRO A 209 -30.43 -4.91 16.48
CA PRO A 209 -31.76 -4.96 17.08
C PRO A 209 -32.28 -3.57 17.48
N GLU A 210 -31.41 -2.71 18.01
CA GLU A 210 -31.77 -1.33 18.37
C GLU A 210 -32.14 -0.52 17.12
N ILE A 211 -31.37 -0.69 16.04
CA ILE A 211 -31.65 -0.05 14.75
C ILE A 211 -32.98 -0.55 14.16
N GLU A 212 -33.28 -1.84 14.24
CA GLU A 212 -34.55 -2.42 13.76
C GLU A 212 -35.76 -1.87 14.54
N VAL A 213 -35.65 -1.73 15.86
CA VAL A 213 -36.69 -1.11 16.69
C VAL A 213 -36.89 0.36 16.29
N LEU A 214 -35.79 1.11 16.16
CA LEU A 214 -35.83 2.51 15.77
C LEU A 214 -36.46 2.68 14.36
N LEU A 215 -36.15 1.77 13.44
CA LEU A 215 -36.70 1.77 12.09
C LEU A 215 -38.23 1.60 12.12
N LYS A 216 -38.73 0.60 12.87
CA LYS A 216 -40.17 0.36 13.05
C LYS A 216 -40.88 1.57 13.65
N GLU A 217 -40.32 2.20 14.69
CA GLU A 217 -40.90 3.40 15.29
C GLU A 217 -40.99 4.57 14.29
N LYS A 218 -39.97 4.73 13.44
CA LYS A 218 -39.97 5.78 12.40
C LYS A 218 -40.97 5.47 11.29
N GLU A 219 -41.09 4.21 10.88
CA GLU A 219 -42.10 3.77 9.90
C GLU A 219 -43.53 3.99 10.40
N GLU A 220 -43.81 3.72 11.67
CA GLU A 220 -45.10 4.00 12.30
C GLU A 220 -45.40 5.50 12.33
N LYS A 221 -44.44 6.33 12.73
CA LYS A 221 -44.58 7.80 12.70
C LYS A 221 -44.84 8.32 11.28
N ILE A 222 -44.17 7.77 10.26
CA ILE A 222 -44.41 8.12 8.86
C ILE A 222 -45.85 7.77 8.45
N LYS A 223 -46.35 6.59 8.84
CA LYS A 223 -47.75 6.19 8.57
C LYS A 223 -48.74 7.14 9.24
N GLU A 224 -48.54 7.49 10.51
CA GLU A 224 -49.41 8.43 11.22
C GLU A 224 -49.44 9.81 10.54
N ILE A 225 -48.26 10.33 10.16
CA ILE A 225 -48.16 11.64 9.48
C ILE A 225 -48.87 11.59 8.13
N ARG A 226 -48.73 10.50 7.35
CA ARG A 226 -49.46 10.34 6.09
C ARG A 226 -50.97 10.37 6.28
N LEU A 227 -51.49 9.66 7.29
CA LEU A 227 -52.93 9.68 7.60
C LEU A 227 -53.42 11.09 7.97
N LYS A 228 -52.63 11.87 8.71
CA LYS A 228 -52.94 13.27 9.03
C LYS A 228 -52.94 14.14 7.77
N ILE A 229 -51.96 13.98 6.89
CA ILE A 229 -51.90 14.70 5.60
C ILE A 229 -53.14 14.39 4.76
N ASP A 230 -53.54 13.13 4.64
CA ASP A 230 -54.73 12.74 3.87
C ASP A 230 -56.01 13.34 4.45
N LYS A 231 -56.12 13.39 5.79
CA LYS A 231 -57.26 14.04 6.46
C LYS A 231 -57.29 15.54 6.18
N PHE A 232 -56.17 16.24 6.32
CA PHE A 232 -56.09 17.67 6.03
C PHE A 232 -56.35 17.98 4.56
N ASN A 233 -55.91 17.13 3.63
CA ASN A 233 -56.20 17.29 2.21
C ASN A 233 -57.72 17.20 1.93
N LYS A 234 -58.43 16.24 2.55
CA LYS A 234 -59.90 16.15 2.44
C LYS A 234 -60.60 17.38 3.04
N GLU A 235 -60.11 17.88 4.17
CA GLU A 235 -60.63 19.11 4.77
C GLU A 235 -60.43 20.31 3.84
N ILE A 236 -59.23 20.47 3.26
CA ILE A 236 -58.93 21.51 2.26
C ILE A 236 -59.86 21.41 1.03
N GLU A 237 -60.11 20.21 0.52
CA GLU A 237 -61.04 20.01 -0.60
C GLU A 237 -62.47 20.42 -0.25
N SER A 238 -62.96 20.06 0.94
CA SER A 238 -64.31 20.46 1.37
C SER A 238 -64.43 21.97 1.56
N ILE A 239 -63.42 22.62 2.15
CA ILE A 239 -63.36 24.08 2.30
C ILE A 239 -63.32 24.76 0.93
N ARG A 240 -62.53 24.25 -0.02
CA ARG A 240 -62.49 24.77 -1.40
C ARG A 240 -63.83 24.66 -2.11
N LYS A 241 -64.57 23.57 -1.88
CA LYS A 241 -65.93 23.39 -2.42
C LYS A 241 -66.89 24.44 -1.84
N ASN A 242 -66.89 24.60 -0.52
CA ASN A 242 -67.72 25.58 0.16
C ASN A 242 -67.41 27.03 -0.28
N LEU A 243 -66.15 27.35 -0.52
CA LEU A 243 -65.74 28.64 -1.09
C LEU A 243 -66.34 28.87 -2.48
N ARG A 244 -66.27 27.88 -3.38
CA ARG A 244 -66.88 27.97 -4.72
C ARG A 244 -68.39 28.16 -4.65
N ASP A 245 -69.06 27.43 -3.76
CA ASP A 245 -70.51 27.54 -3.59
C ASP A 245 -70.91 28.91 -3.03
N ARG A 246 -70.10 29.45 -2.10
CA ARG A 246 -70.28 30.82 -1.58
C ARG A 246 -70.08 31.87 -2.68
N ASP A 247 -69.06 31.73 -3.52
CA ASP A 247 -68.80 32.67 -4.62
C ASP A 247 -69.96 32.69 -5.63
N LYS A 248 -70.55 31.52 -5.93
CA LYS A 248 -71.76 31.42 -6.77
C LYS A 248 -72.94 32.16 -6.15
N LEU A 249 -73.26 31.84 -4.90
CA LEU A 249 -74.35 32.51 -4.17
C LEU A 249 -74.15 34.02 -4.09
N GLN A 250 -72.90 34.49 -3.96
CA GLN A 250 -72.59 35.91 -3.94
C GLN A 250 -72.83 36.57 -5.31
N ASN A 251 -72.52 35.89 -6.42
CA ASN A 251 -72.83 36.38 -7.76
C ASN A 251 -74.34 36.39 -8.03
N ASP A 252 -75.05 35.33 -7.63
CA ASP A 252 -76.52 35.27 -7.75
C ASP A 252 -77.18 36.39 -6.94
N ARG A 253 -76.69 36.65 -5.72
CA ARG A 253 -77.17 37.76 -4.88
C ARG A 253 -76.98 39.11 -5.57
N LYS A 254 -75.81 39.36 -6.18
CA LYS A 254 -75.56 40.59 -6.95
C LYS A 254 -76.52 40.73 -8.13
N HIS A 255 -76.77 39.64 -8.86
CA HIS A 255 -77.70 39.65 -9.99
C HIS A 255 -79.12 40.00 -9.55
N ILE A 256 -79.61 39.38 -8.46
CA ILE A 256 -80.92 39.67 -7.89
C ILE A 256 -80.99 41.13 -7.38
N GLU A 257 -79.94 41.64 -6.73
CA GLU A 257 -79.87 43.04 -6.29
C GLU A 257 -79.96 44.01 -7.50
N GLU A 258 -79.33 43.68 -8.63
CA GLU A 258 -79.45 44.45 -9.87
C GLU A 258 -80.85 44.39 -10.49
N GLU A 259 -81.49 43.22 -10.49
CA GLU A 259 -82.88 43.05 -10.96
C GLU A 259 -83.88 43.82 -10.10
N ILE A 260 -83.74 43.76 -8.77
CA ILE A 260 -84.56 44.54 -7.84
C ILE A 260 -84.41 46.03 -8.14
N ARG A 261 -83.17 46.52 -8.31
CA ARG A 261 -82.93 47.93 -8.63
C ARG A 261 -83.59 48.34 -9.94
N LYS A 262 -83.53 47.51 -10.99
CA LYS A 262 -84.24 47.75 -12.26
C LYS A 262 -85.75 47.82 -12.06
N CYS A 263 -86.33 46.86 -11.34
CA CYS A 263 -87.76 46.86 -11.04
C CYS A 263 -88.19 48.08 -10.20
N GLU A 264 -87.38 48.53 -9.24
CA GLU A 264 -87.62 49.74 -8.46
C GLU A 264 -87.60 50.99 -9.33
N ASP A 265 -86.66 51.10 -10.28
CA ASP A 265 -86.58 52.21 -11.22
C ASP A 265 -87.77 52.20 -12.20
N ASP A 266 -88.15 51.04 -12.73
CA ASP A 266 -89.34 50.86 -13.56
C ASP A 266 -90.62 51.25 -12.81
N PHE A 267 -90.72 50.86 -11.53
CA PHE A 267 -91.85 51.21 -10.67
C PHE A 267 -91.93 52.72 -10.42
N LYS A 268 -90.79 53.38 -10.15
CA LYS A 268 -90.72 54.85 -10.03
C LYS A 268 -91.11 55.55 -11.33
N GLN A 269 -90.71 55.03 -12.49
CA GLN A 269 -91.13 55.58 -13.78
C GLN A 269 -92.65 55.45 -13.96
N LYS A 270 -93.23 54.28 -13.68
CA LYS A 270 -94.69 54.07 -13.75
C LYS A 270 -95.46 55.00 -12.79
N LEU A 271 -94.97 55.21 -11.58
CA LEU A 271 -95.56 56.18 -10.64
C LEU A 271 -95.52 57.62 -11.17
N LYS A 272 -94.42 58.04 -11.81
CA LYS A 272 -94.34 59.35 -12.48
C LYS A 272 -95.33 59.46 -13.64
N PHE A 273 -95.45 58.40 -14.44
CA PHE A 273 -96.45 58.34 -15.51
C PHE A 273 -97.88 58.44 -14.96
N GLU A 274 -98.21 57.70 -13.90
CA GLU A 274 -99.52 57.77 -13.26
C GLU A 274 -99.83 59.17 -12.72
N ALA A 275 -98.86 59.81 -12.06
CA ALA A 275 -99.00 61.19 -11.59
C ALA A 275 -99.25 62.16 -12.74
N GLY A 276 -98.53 62.03 -13.85
CA GLY A 276 -98.76 62.82 -15.06
C GLY A 276 -100.14 62.57 -15.70
N PHE A 277 -100.61 61.31 -15.72
CA PHE A 277 -101.97 60.99 -16.17
C PHE A 277 -103.03 61.60 -15.25
N ARG A 278 -102.82 61.63 -13.93
CA ARG A 278 -103.72 62.32 -12.99
C ARG A 278 -103.76 63.82 -13.22
N GLU A 279 -102.62 64.48 -13.38
CA GLU A 279 -102.59 65.92 -13.75
C GLU A 279 -103.33 66.20 -15.07
N THR A 280 -103.18 65.31 -16.04
CA THR A 280 -103.86 65.43 -17.34
C THR A 280 -105.37 65.22 -17.19
N LEU A 281 -105.80 64.25 -16.38
CA LEU A 281 -107.21 64.03 -16.05
C LEU A 281 -107.80 65.19 -15.27
N GLU A 282 -107.06 65.80 -14.34
CA GLU A 282 -107.48 67.01 -13.65
C GLU A 282 -107.66 68.17 -14.63
N ARG A 283 -106.71 68.39 -15.56
CA ARG A 283 -106.86 69.39 -16.63
C ARG A 283 -108.06 69.12 -17.54
N ILE A 284 -108.28 67.87 -17.95
CA ILE A 284 -109.43 67.49 -18.79
C ILE A 284 -110.73 67.70 -18.02
N ASN A 285 -110.79 67.36 -16.73
CA ASN A 285 -111.94 67.62 -15.89
C ASN A 285 -112.16 69.11 -15.66
N GLU A 286 -111.10 69.92 -15.56
CA GLU A 286 -111.20 71.38 -15.49
C GLU A 286 -111.77 71.96 -16.81
N ILE A 287 -111.31 71.46 -17.97
CA ILE A 287 -111.86 71.83 -19.28
C ILE A 287 -113.33 71.40 -19.42
N LEU A 288 -113.68 70.18 -19.00
CA LEU A 288 -115.07 69.68 -18.98
C LEU A 288 -115.95 70.48 -18.02
N SER A 289 -115.41 70.95 -16.89
CA SER A 289 -116.17 71.83 -15.98
C SER A 289 -116.48 73.20 -16.60
N ARG A 290 -115.68 73.65 -17.57
CA ARG A 290 -115.93 74.84 -18.41
C ARG A 290 -116.75 74.52 -19.66
N GLU A 291 -117.25 73.30 -19.84
CA GLU A 291 -118.08 72.93 -20.99
C GLU A 291 -119.36 73.77 -21.06
N LYS A 292 -119.99 74.08 -19.91
CA LYS A 292 -121.16 74.96 -19.86
C LYS A 292 -120.81 76.39 -20.30
N GLU A 293 -119.70 76.95 -19.83
CA GLU A 293 -119.25 78.30 -20.23
C GLU A 293 -118.87 78.38 -21.71
N ILE A 294 -118.18 77.37 -22.25
CA ILE A 294 -117.77 77.35 -23.67
C ILE A 294 -119.00 77.17 -24.58
N ARG A 295 -119.96 76.32 -24.21
CA ARG A 295 -121.21 76.15 -24.97
C ARG A 295 -122.10 77.38 -24.92
N GLU A 296 -122.14 78.11 -23.80
CA GLU A 296 -122.86 79.39 -23.70
C GLU A 296 -122.17 80.50 -24.52
N SER A 297 -120.84 80.52 -24.56
CA SER A 297 -120.06 81.49 -25.36
C SER A 297 -120.15 81.28 -26.87
N TYR A 298 -120.47 80.07 -27.34
CA TYR A 298 -120.59 79.77 -28.78
C TYR A 298 -122.00 80.06 -29.33
N VAL A 299 -123.01 80.23 -28.46
CA VAL A 299 -124.38 80.57 -28.86
C VAL A 299 -124.59 82.10 -28.94
N GLU A 300 -123.60 82.90 -28.51
CA GLU A 300 -123.58 84.37 -28.63
C GLU A 300 -122.69 84.91 -29.78
N LEU A 301 -122.32 84.07 -30.76
CA LEU A 301 -121.70 84.45 -32.05
C LEU A 301 -122.55 83.95 -33.22
#